data_AF-A0A6G6YW11-F1
#
_entry.id   AF-A0A6G6YW11-F1
#
_cell.length_a   1.000
_cell.length_b   1.000
_cell.length_c   1.000
_cell.angle_alpha   90.00
_cell.angle_beta   90.00
_cell.angle_gamma   90.00
#
_symmetry.space_group_name_H-M   'P 1'
#
loop_
_entity.id
_entity.type
_entity.pdbx_description
1 polymer ?
#
loop_
_entity_poly.entity_id
_entity_poly.type
_entity_poly.pdbx_seq_one_letter_code
_entity_poly.pdbx_strand_id
1 'polypeptide(L)' 'MPSAEYYTKQAEIASRLALTESDPVKMRELHLLALQMFEKAERAKAEGRKHQTQHKKEIRRPELS' A
#
# COMPACT_ATOMS: atom_id res chain seq x y z
N MET A 1 2.99 -8.55 6.67
CA MET A 1 3.40 -7.43 5.79
C MET A 1 3.06 -6.10 6.47
N PRO A 2 3.83 -5.03 6.25
CA PRO A 2 3.44 -3.67 6.64
C PRO A 2 2.05 -3.29 6.11
N SER A 3 1.33 -2.40 6.81
CA SER A 3 -0.04 -2.01 6.43
C SER A 3 -0.07 -1.13 5.17
N ALA A 4 -1.23 -1.06 4.52
CA ALA A 4 -1.45 -0.12 3.42
C ALA A 4 -1.20 1.35 3.81
N GLU A 5 -1.56 1.73 5.04
CA GLU A 5 -1.34 3.08 5.55
C GLU A 5 0.16 3.39 5.69
N TYR A 6 0.95 2.43 6.19
CA TYR A 6 2.40 2.57 6.27
C TYR A 6 3.01 2.88 4.89
N TYR A 7 2.67 2.08 3.87
CA TYR A 7 3.17 2.29 2.52
C TYR A 7 2.70 3.61 1.90
N THR A 8 1.46 4.02 2.18
CA THR A 8 0.93 5.31 1.71
C THR A 8 1.73 6.48 2.30
N LYS A 9 2.05 6.44 3.60
CA LYS A 9 2.88 7.46 4.26
C LYS A 9 4.30 7.51 3.68
N GLN A 10 4.91 6.35 3.39
CA GLN A 10 6.23 6.31 2.75
C GLN A 10 6.21 6.89 1.33
N ALA A 11 5.16 6.62 0.54
CA ALA A 11 4.98 7.19 -0.79
C ALA A 11 4.87 8.73 -0.75
N GLU A 12 4.13 9.27 0.23
CA GLU A 12 3.98 10.71 0.45
C GLU A 12 5.32 11.37 0.80
N ILE A 13 6.08 10.77 1.72
CA ILE A 13 7.41 11.28 2.11
C ILE A 13 8.35 11.28 0.91
N ALA A 14 8.46 10.17 0.17
CA ALA A 14 9.32 10.09 -1.00
C ALA A 14 8.92 11.10 -2.09
N SER A 15 7.63 11.34 -2.31
CA SER A 15 7.13 12.36 -3.24
C SER A 15 7.54 13.77 -2.81
N ARG A 16 7.44 14.10 -1.52
CA ARG A 16 7.86 15.40 -0.99
C ARG A 16 9.36 15.62 -1.15
N LEU A 17 10.17 14.59 -0.84
CA LEU A 17 11.61 14.66 -1.00
C LEU A 17 12.00 14.86 -2.46
N ALA A 18 11.34 14.17 -3.40
CA ALA A 18 11.58 14.35 -4.83
C ALA A 18 11.34 15.79 -5.29
N LEU A 19 10.26 16.44 -4.81
CA LEU A 19 9.93 17.83 -5.17
C LEU A 19 10.96 18.85 -4.67
N THR A 20 11.65 18.56 -3.57
CA THR A 20 12.66 19.44 -2.98
C THR A 20 14.08 19.13 -3.43
N GLU A 21 14.28 18.02 -4.16
CA GLU A 21 15.61 17.59 -4.60
C GLU A 21 16.05 18.37 -5.84
N SER A 22 17.31 18.84 -5.80
CA SER A 22 17.94 19.63 -6.85
C SER A 22 18.67 18.78 -7.89
N ASP A 23 19.13 17.59 -7.49
CA ASP A 23 19.77 16.64 -8.39
C ASP A 23 18.69 15.86 -9.17
N PRO A 24 18.61 16.01 -10.51
CA PRO A 24 17.57 15.39 -11.30
C PRO A 24 17.61 13.85 -11.27
N VAL A 25 18.78 13.25 -11.03
CA VAL A 25 18.91 11.80 -10.91
C VAL A 25 18.27 11.34 -9.61
N LYS A 26 18.62 11.99 -8.49
CA LYS A 26 18.04 11.67 -7.17
C LYS A 26 16.55 11.98 -7.10
N MET A 27 16.10 13.09 -7.70
CA MET A 27 14.68 13.41 -7.85
C MET A 27 13.95 12.25 -8.52
N ARG A 28 14.49 11.74 -9.64
CA ARG A 28 13.89 10.62 -10.36
C ARG A 28 13.87 9.33 -9.53
N GLU A 29 14.94 9.03 -8.81
CA GLU A 29 15.00 7.86 -7.92
C GLU A 29 13.96 7.93 -6.81
N LEU A 30 13.83 9.09 -6.16
CA LEU A 30 12.82 9.33 -5.12
C LEU A 30 11.39 9.25 -5.68
N HIS A 31 11.17 9.76 -6.89
CA HIS A 31 9.89 9.64 -7.56
C HIS A 31 9.52 8.18 -7.86
N LEU A 32 10.47 7.39 -8.36
CA LEU A 32 10.25 5.94 -8.58
C LEU A 32 9.98 5.20 -7.28
N LEU A 33 10.69 5.56 -6.20
CA LEU A 33 10.45 5.00 -4.87
C LEU A 33 9.03 5.30 -4.39
N ALA A 34 8.54 6.52 -4.58
CA ALA A 34 7.18 6.91 -4.22
C ALA A 34 6.14 6.04 -4.94
N LEU A 35 6.31 5.81 -6.24
CA LEU A 35 5.44 4.95 -7.04
C LEU A 35 5.46 3.50 -6.53
N GLN A 36 6.64 2.95 -6.25
CA GLN A 36 6.77 1.59 -5.71
C GLN A 36 6.06 1.43 -4.35
N MET A 37 6.16 2.43 -3.47
CA MET A 37 5.45 2.40 -2.20
C MET A 37 3.93 2.49 -2.40
N PHE A 38 3.47 3.32 -3.33
CA PHE A 38 2.05 3.41 -3.66
C PHE A 38 1.50 2.08 -4.20
N GLU A 39 2.24 1.40 -5.08
CA GLU A 39 1.87 0.06 -5.54
C GLU A 39 1.78 -0.96 -4.39
N LYS A 40 2.75 -0.93 -3.46
CA LYS A 40 2.72 -1.80 -2.27
C LYS A 40 1.50 -1.50 -1.39
N ALA A 41 1.11 -0.22 -1.26
CA ALA A 41 -0.10 0.16 -0.55
C ALA A 41 -1.36 -0.44 -1.19
N GLU A 42 -1.48 -0.36 -2.51
CA GLU A 42 -2.63 -0.93 -3.24
C GLU A 42 -2.72 -2.46 -3.11
N ARG A 43 -1.58 -3.15 -3.17
CA ARG A 43 -1.51 -4.61 -2.93
C ARG A 43 -1.95 -4.94 -1.50
N ALA A 44 -1.44 -4.22 -0.50
CA ALA A 44 -1.82 -4.42 0.90
C ALA A 44 -3.32 -4.16 1.15
N LYS A 45 -3.92 -3.15 0.49
CA LYS A 45 -5.38 -2.93 0.53
C LYS A 45 -6.14 -4.10 -0.09
N ALA A 46 -5.68 -4.61 -1.22
CA ALA A 46 -6.32 -5.74 -1.90
C ALA A 46 -6.27 -7.01 -1.04
N GLU A 47 -5.14 -7.29 -0.39
CA GLU A 47 -4.98 -8.41 0.53
C GLU A 47 -5.85 -8.27 1.78
N GLY A 48 -5.90 -7.08 2.40
CA GLY A 48 -6.80 -6.82 3.53
C GLY A 48 -8.28 -7.02 3.18
N ARG A 49 -8.70 -6.60 1.98
CA ARG A 49 -10.07 -6.82 1.47
C ARG A 49 -10.38 -8.30 1.24
N LYS A 50 -9.43 -9.09 0.72
CA LYS A 50 -9.61 -10.53 0.53
C LYS A 50 -9.83 -11.27 1.85
N HIS A 51 -9.04 -10.95 2.89
CA HIS A 51 -9.19 -11.57 4.21
C HIS A 51 -10.51 -11.21 4.90
N GLN A 52 -10.99 -9.96 4.80
CA GLN A 52 -12.31 -9.59 5.33
C GLN A 52 -13.46 -10.30 4.61
N THR A 53 -13.34 -10.48 3.29
CA THR A 53 -14.36 -11.17 2.49
C THR A 53 -14.43 -12.66 2.81
N GLN A 54 -13.29 -13.30 3.09
CA GLN A 54 -13.24 -14.69 3.54
C GLN A 54 -13.84 -14.87 4.94
N HIS A 55 -13.46 -14.03 5.91
CA HIS A 55 -14.06 -14.08 7.26
C HIS A 55 -15.58 -13.89 7.24
N LYS A 56 -16.10 -13.01 6.37
CA LYS A 56 -17.56 -12.80 6.23
C LYS A 56 -18.29 -14.00 5.63
N LYS A 57 -17.62 -14.83 4.82
CA LYS A 57 -18.18 -16.07 4.27
C LYS A 57 -18.17 -17.22 5.29
N GLU A 58 -17.13 -17.31 6.12
CA GLU A 58 -17.06 -18.30 7.20
C GLU A 58 -18.13 -18.07 8.27
N ILE A 59 -18.33 -16.82 8.71
CA ILE A 59 -19.35 -16.47 9.72
C ILE A 59 -20.78 -16.77 9.23
N ARG A 60 -20.99 -16.88 7.91
CA ARG A 60 -22.31 -17.12 7.29
C ARG A 60 -22.59 -18.58 6.94
N ARG A 61 -21.75 -19.54 7.36
CA ARG A 61 -22.15 -20.95 7.31
C ARG A 61 -22.93 -21.28 8.58
N PRO A 62 -24.29 -21.33 8.55
CA PRO A 62 -25.00 -22.04 9.59
C PRO A 62 -24.59 -23.52 9.48
N GLU A 63 -24.20 -24.11 10.61
CA GLU A 63 -24.10 -25.55 10.70
C GLU A 63 -25.50 -26.12 10.50
N LEU A 64 -25.78 -26.54 9.28
CA LEU A 64 -26.96 -27.33 8.96
C LEU A 64 -26.69 -28.75 9.46
N SER A 65 -27.09 -29.00 10.71
CA SER A 65 -27.34 -30.35 11.24
C SER A 65 -28.82 -30.69 11.11
#